data_AF-A0AAU6R0V2-F1
#
_entry.id   AF-A0AAU6R0V2-F1
#
_cell.length_a   1.000
_cell.length_b   1.000
_cell.length_c   1.000
_cell.angle_alpha   90.00
_cell.angle_beta   90.00
_cell.angle_gamma   90.00
#
_symmetry.space_group_name_H-M   'P 1'
#
loop_
_entity.id
_entity.type
_entity.pdbx_description
1 polymer ?
#
loop_
_entity_poly.entity_id
_entity_poly.type
_entity_poly.pdbx_seq_one_letter_code
_entity_poly.pdbx_strand_id
1 'polypeptide(L)'
;MQDAYGEFLTGDRYTLKNAVTEADMVWIPEVEKFQNYRSVQCCALLAALNIEFETASQCSSKFKVRAAVSKNRKNSLSSAAPSVSNSRAFLLQRASENRWISSGDNGALHYWNVRLRDSSWLRRHFPHSHAFPAAPTVNADRASIRQLLKRPYASRGTKTDLIKPAIRSRAGVRARIRDSIWLSDYCAKLSQNACLDERRQEVEQPGPSSARTNAKRYQTAQTAVIRDALRSALAADGFPAAISYAELGNRARLSVAMIKVTLKFDHELSQQVRSARLALPQRRVVWAVQELRSMNRTPSTSAVMRLAHVKRSKSMRALIQRSLEDKLEK
;
A
#
# COMPACT_ATOMS: atom_id res chain seq x y z
N MET A 1 35.75 46.17 -33.06
CA MET A 1 37.06 46.16 -32.38
C MET A 1 36.79 46.27 -30.89
N GLN A 2 37.16 45.38 -29.98
CA GLN A 2 37.96 44.16 -30.00
C GLN A 2 37.56 43.36 -28.75
N ASP A 3 37.36 42.05 -28.94
CA ASP A 3 37.73 40.93 -28.08
C ASP A 3 37.46 40.96 -26.56
N ALA A 4 36.51 40.13 -26.14
CA ALA A 4 36.55 39.42 -24.86
C ALA A 4 35.80 38.07 -24.95
N TYR A 5 36.16 37.25 -25.95
CA TYR A 5 35.82 35.83 -25.99
C TYR A 5 36.89 35.05 -25.21
N GLY A 6 36.61 34.75 -23.95
CA GLY A 6 37.40 33.83 -23.12
C GLY A 6 36.96 32.39 -23.36
N GLU A 7 37.72 31.70 -24.21
CA GLU A 7 38.05 30.27 -24.23
C GLU A 7 37.07 29.28 -23.58
N PHE A 8 36.37 28.54 -24.44
CA PHE A 8 35.81 27.23 -24.11
C PHE A 8 36.95 26.24 -23.87
N LEU A 9 37.29 26.00 -22.60
CA LEU A 9 38.01 24.79 -22.23
C LEU A 9 37.04 23.62 -22.26
N THR A 10 37.08 22.86 -23.36
CA THR A 10 36.61 21.48 -23.43
C THR A 10 37.46 20.61 -22.52
N GLY A 11 37.16 20.64 -21.22
CA GLY A 11 37.70 19.71 -20.23
C GLY A 11 36.80 18.48 -20.11
N ASP A 12 37.40 17.32 -20.35
CA ASP A 12 36.88 15.95 -20.22
C ASP A 12 35.64 15.77 -19.31
N ARG A 13 34.48 15.50 -19.93
CA ARG A 13 33.25 15.07 -19.24
C ARG A 13 33.26 13.60 -18.77
N TYR A 14 34.41 12.91 -18.78
CA TYR A 14 34.48 11.48 -18.52
C TYR A 14 35.18 11.03 -17.22
N THR A 15 35.72 11.95 -16.41
CA THR A 15 36.47 11.57 -15.18
C THR A 15 35.86 12.05 -13.85
N LEU A 16 34.70 12.70 -13.84
CA LEU A 16 34.00 13.12 -12.61
C LEU A 16 32.96 12.10 -12.11
N LYS A 17 33.22 10.80 -12.29
CA LYS A 17 32.30 9.75 -11.84
C LYS A 17 32.50 9.23 -10.42
N ASN A 18 33.58 9.55 -9.70
CA ASN A 18 33.81 8.92 -8.39
C ASN A 18 34.52 9.78 -7.32
N ALA A 19 34.56 11.11 -7.46
CA ALA A 19 35.04 12.00 -6.38
C ALA A 19 33.89 12.89 -5.88
N VAL A 20 32.88 12.28 -5.24
CA VAL A 20 32.02 13.04 -4.33
C VAL A 20 32.83 13.17 -3.05
N THR A 21 33.53 14.29 -2.90
CA THR A 21 34.14 14.71 -1.64
C THR A 21 33.09 14.66 -0.53
N GLU A 22 33.47 14.15 0.65
CA GLU A 22 32.64 13.98 1.85
C GLU A 22 31.92 15.26 2.36
N ALA A 23 32.11 16.40 1.68
CA ALA A 23 31.74 17.73 2.14
C ALA A 23 30.25 18.09 1.96
N ASP A 24 29.51 17.47 1.03
CA ASP A 24 28.18 17.97 0.61
C ASP A 24 27.00 17.10 1.08
N MET A 25 26.98 16.73 2.36
CA MET A 25 25.82 16.06 2.97
C MET A 25 24.91 17.08 3.68
N VAL A 26 23.78 17.42 3.07
CA VAL A 26 22.74 18.30 3.67
C VAL A 26 21.63 17.44 4.28
N TRP A 27 21.40 17.58 5.59
CA TRP A 27 20.33 16.87 6.31
C TRP A 27 19.11 17.77 6.52
N ILE A 28 17.96 17.39 5.96
CA ILE A 28 16.71 18.16 6.10
C ILE A 28 15.69 17.37 6.93
N PRO A 29 15.36 17.80 8.17
CA PRO A 29 14.48 17.07 9.08
C PRO A 29 12.98 17.02 8.70
N GLU A 30 12.54 17.71 7.65
CA GLU A 30 11.12 18.05 7.46
C GLU A 30 10.50 17.71 6.09
N VAL A 31 11.07 16.78 5.33
CA VAL A 31 10.54 16.42 3.99
C VAL A 31 9.45 15.32 4.05
N GLU A 32 8.64 15.27 5.10
CA GLU A 32 7.56 14.27 5.23
C GLU A 32 6.31 14.57 4.39
N LYS A 33 6.28 15.68 3.64
CA LYS A 33 5.05 16.15 2.98
C LYS A 33 5.07 16.21 1.45
N PHE A 34 6.09 15.67 0.78
CA PHE A 34 6.09 15.69 -0.69
C PHE A 34 4.91 14.94 -1.31
N GLN A 35 4.42 13.90 -0.63
CA GLN A 35 3.26 13.11 -1.05
C GLN A 35 1.93 13.86 -0.89
N ASN A 36 1.91 14.96 -0.12
CA ASN A 36 0.72 15.77 0.14
C ASN A 36 0.63 17.01 -0.77
N TYR A 37 1.68 17.30 -1.53
CA TYR A 37 1.65 18.40 -2.48
C TYR A 37 0.84 18.01 -3.71
N ARG A 38 -0.07 18.89 -4.12
CA ARG A 38 -0.77 18.74 -5.40
C ARG A 38 0.24 18.84 -6.53
N SER A 39 -0.04 18.21 -7.67
CA SER A 39 0.82 18.26 -8.87
C SER A 39 1.26 19.69 -9.22
N VAL A 40 0.35 20.66 -9.11
CA VAL A 40 0.61 22.09 -9.35
C VAL A 40 1.69 22.66 -8.42
N GLN A 41 1.69 22.27 -7.14
CA GLN A 41 2.68 22.72 -6.16
C GLN A 41 4.05 22.09 -6.43
N CYS A 42 4.08 20.83 -6.87
CA CYS A 42 5.32 20.18 -7.29
C CYS A 42 5.92 20.85 -8.53
N CYS A 43 5.11 21.21 -9.53
CA CYS A 43 5.56 21.93 -10.72
C CYS A 43 6.09 23.33 -10.37
N ALA A 44 5.39 24.08 -9.51
CA ALA A 44 5.83 25.39 -9.04
C ALA A 44 7.18 25.31 -8.30
N LEU A 45 7.37 24.26 -7.49
CA LEU A 45 8.63 24.03 -6.79
C LEU A 45 9.77 23.67 -7.75
N LEU A 46 9.52 22.81 -8.75
CA LEU A 46 10.53 22.48 -9.77
C LEU A 46 10.94 23.72 -10.57
N ALA A 47 9.98 24.58 -10.93
CA ALA A 47 10.25 25.84 -11.59
C ALA A 47 11.05 26.81 -10.69
N ALA A 48 10.67 26.94 -9.41
CA ALA A 48 11.40 27.78 -8.46
C ALA A 48 12.84 27.31 -8.20
N LEU A 49 13.09 26.00 -8.31
CA LEU A 49 14.42 25.40 -8.17
C LEU A 49 15.19 25.35 -9.50
N ASN A 50 14.62 25.86 -10.59
CA ASN A 50 15.17 25.78 -11.94
C ASN A 50 15.56 24.35 -12.37
N ILE A 51 14.73 23.37 -11.99
CA ILE A 51 14.92 21.96 -12.35
C ILE A 51 14.00 21.63 -13.51
N GLU A 52 14.59 21.25 -14.64
CA GLU A 52 13.84 20.80 -15.80
C GLU A 52 13.05 19.52 -15.50
N PHE A 53 11.86 19.42 -16.08
CA PHE A 53 10.96 18.29 -15.89
C PHE A 53 11.60 16.95 -16.30
N GLU A 54 12.43 16.97 -17.34
CA GLU A 54 13.11 15.78 -17.84
C GLU A 54 14.16 15.27 -16.83
N THR A 55 14.92 16.19 -16.22
CA THR A 55 15.85 15.89 -15.13
C THR A 55 15.12 15.32 -13.92
N ALA A 56 13.99 15.93 -13.53
CA ALA A 56 13.17 15.45 -12.42
C ALA A 56 12.57 14.07 -12.69
N SER A 57 12.12 13.80 -13.92
CA SER A 57 11.57 12.51 -14.37
C SER A 57 12.65 11.42 -14.37
N GLN A 58 13.85 11.72 -14.85
CA GLN A 58 15.00 10.80 -14.79
C GLN A 58 15.44 10.51 -13.35
N CYS A 59 15.42 11.51 -12.46
CA CYS A 59 15.62 11.29 -11.02
C CYS A 59 14.49 10.42 -10.43
N SER A 60 13.24 10.63 -10.83
CA SER A 60 12.08 9.88 -10.32
C SER A 60 12.11 8.38 -10.72
N SER A 61 12.61 8.08 -11.92
CA SER A 61 12.73 6.71 -12.42
C SER A 61 13.86 5.94 -11.72
N LYS A 62 14.90 6.63 -11.26
CA LYS A 62 15.90 6.09 -10.31
C LYS A 62 15.30 5.92 -8.90
N PHE A 63 14.29 6.72 -8.56
CA PHE A 63 13.43 6.59 -7.38
C PHE A 63 12.28 5.59 -7.60
N LYS A 64 12.52 4.45 -8.27
CA LYS A 64 11.57 3.34 -8.36
C LYS A 64 11.13 2.89 -6.97
N VAL A 65 10.02 3.47 -6.52
CA VAL A 65 9.01 2.94 -5.63
C VAL A 65 9.56 2.06 -4.51
N ARG A 66 10.07 2.73 -3.47
CA ARG A 66 10.27 2.25 -2.09
C ARG A 66 9.00 1.71 -1.41
N ALA A 67 7.94 1.36 -2.13
CA ALA A 67 6.77 0.69 -1.56
C ALA A 67 7.07 -0.76 -1.14
N ALA A 68 8.18 -1.37 -1.60
CA ALA A 68 8.55 -2.74 -1.25
C ALA A 68 9.19 -2.87 0.16
N VAL A 69 9.81 -1.82 0.71
CA VAL A 69 10.49 -1.90 2.02
C VAL A 69 9.52 -1.75 3.20
N SER A 70 8.26 -1.36 2.94
CA SER A 70 7.24 -1.21 3.99
C SER A 70 6.70 -2.53 4.56
N LYS A 71 7.05 -3.70 4.01
CA LYS A 71 6.43 -4.98 4.41
C LYS A 71 7.00 -5.63 5.68
N ASN A 72 8.12 -5.15 6.23
CA ASN A 72 8.67 -5.62 7.52
C ASN A 72 8.51 -4.58 8.64
N ARG A 73 7.34 -3.94 8.73
CA ARG A 73 7.00 -3.03 9.85
C ARG A 73 6.55 -3.83 11.09
N LYS A 74 7.43 -4.66 11.67
CA LYS A 74 7.23 -5.19 13.03
C LYS A 74 7.75 -4.19 14.06
N ASN A 75 7.18 -2.98 14.07
CA ASN A 75 7.32 -2.06 15.20
C ASN A 75 6.30 -2.47 16.27
N SER A 76 6.55 -3.63 16.90
CA SER A 76 5.87 -4.00 18.14
C SER A 76 6.47 -3.19 19.29
N LEU A 77 5.65 -2.89 20.30
CA LEU A 77 6.09 -2.35 21.59
C LEU A 77 7.24 -3.15 22.22
N SER A 78 7.34 -4.43 21.85
CA SER A 78 8.30 -5.41 22.37
C SER A 78 9.70 -5.31 21.77
N SER A 79 9.94 -4.51 20.73
CA SER A 79 11.30 -4.34 20.22
C SER A 79 12.07 -3.38 21.13
N ALA A 80 13.01 -3.94 21.90
CA ALA A 80 13.97 -3.17 22.67
C ALA A 80 14.71 -2.18 21.77
N ALA A 81 15.09 -1.02 22.32
CA ALA A 81 15.89 -0.05 21.57
C ALA A 81 17.21 -0.72 21.12
N PRO A 82 17.63 -0.54 19.85
CA PRO A 82 18.87 -1.13 19.35
C PRO A 82 20.08 -0.64 20.15
N SER A 83 21.20 -1.36 20.09
CA SER A 83 22.45 -0.85 20.67
C SER A 83 22.90 0.44 19.95
N VAL A 84 23.71 1.26 20.63
CA VAL A 84 24.25 2.50 20.04
C VAL A 84 25.13 2.15 18.84
N SER A 85 25.96 1.11 18.94
CA SER A 85 26.81 0.62 17.83
C SER A 85 25.99 0.22 16.60
N ASN A 86 24.93 -0.57 16.78
CA ASN A 86 24.05 -0.96 15.67
C ASN A 86 23.35 0.25 15.05
N SER A 87 23.04 1.27 15.87
CA SER A 87 22.41 2.50 15.39
C SER A 87 23.39 3.39 14.61
N ARG A 88 24.65 3.47 15.03
CA ARG A 88 25.72 4.14 14.27
C ARG A 88 25.94 3.47 12.91
N ALA A 89 26.12 2.15 12.90
CA ALA A 89 26.31 1.36 11.68
C ALA A 89 25.13 1.53 10.72
N PHE A 90 23.90 1.46 11.23
CA PHE A 90 22.69 1.69 10.45
C PHE A 90 22.66 3.11 9.84
N LEU A 91 23.01 4.14 10.60
CA LEU A 91 23.02 5.52 10.11
C LEU A 91 24.10 5.76 9.05
N LEU A 92 25.30 5.19 9.23
CA LEU A 92 26.37 5.26 8.23
C LEU A 92 26.00 4.53 6.95
N GLN A 93 25.52 3.29 7.05
CA GLN A 93 25.03 2.52 5.90
C GLN A 93 23.92 3.27 5.16
N ARG A 94 22.98 3.86 5.90
CA ARG A 94 21.88 4.60 5.29
C ARG A 94 22.34 5.90 4.64
N ALA A 95 23.35 6.57 5.19
CA ALA A 95 23.97 7.75 4.61
C ALA A 95 24.72 7.41 3.31
N SER A 96 25.42 6.26 3.24
CA SER A 96 26.07 5.81 2.00
C SER A 96 25.06 5.45 0.90
N GLU A 97 23.88 4.95 1.27
CA GLU A 97 22.84 4.56 0.30
C GLU A 97 21.96 5.74 -0.15
N ASN A 98 21.89 6.84 0.59
CA ASN A 98 21.01 7.98 0.27
C ASN A 98 21.58 9.31 0.74
N ARG A 99 21.56 10.32 -0.14
CA ARG A 99 21.78 11.73 0.25
C ARG A 99 20.74 12.27 1.25
N TRP A 100 19.63 11.57 1.47
CA TRP A 100 18.50 12.08 2.26
C TRP A 100 17.99 11.04 3.28
N ILE A 101 18.09 11.37 4.58
CA ILE A 101 17.53 10.56 5.67
C ILE A 101 16.16 11.14 6.04
N SER A 102 15.08 10.59 5.46
CA SER A 102 13.72 10.96 5.86
C SER A 102 13.35 10.37 7.23
N SER A 103 12.63 11.16 8.04
CA SER A 103 12.28 10.94 9.45
C SER A 103 11.10 9.98 9.70
N GLY A 104 10.48 9.43 8.65
CA GLY A 104 9.19 8.72 8.75
C GLY A 104 9.21 7.20 9.01
N ASP A 105 10.37 6.52 9.03
CA ASP A 105 10.46 5.06 9.22
C ASP A 105 11.60 4.68 10.21
N ASN A 106 11.87 3.38 10.44
CA ASN A 106 12.84 2.76 11.39
C ASN A 106 14.15 3.55 11.68
N GLY A 107 14.61 4.39 10.77
CA GLY A 107 15.68 5.34 11.00
C GLY A 107 15.42 6.34 12.13
N ALA A 108 14.17 6.69 12.47
CA ALA A 108 13.85 7.56 13.60
C ALA A 108 14.31 6.95 14.94
N LEU A 109 14.18 5.63 15.12
CA LEU A 109 14.61 4.95 16.34
C LEU A 109 16.14 4.96 16.46
N HIS A 110 16.85 4.60 15.39
CA HIS A 110 18.32 4.63 15.36
C HIS A 110 18.87 6.06 15.55
N TYR A 111 18.26 7.03 14.86
CA TYR A 111 18.60 8.44 14.99
C TYR A 111 18.44 8.93 16.43
N TRP A 112 17.26 8.75 17.03
CA TRP A 112 17.04 9.20 18.40
C TRP A 112 17.90 8.41 19.38
N ASN A 113 18.19 7.14 19.14
CA ASN A 113 19.06 6.37 20.02
C ASN A 113 20.47 6.97 20.09
N VAL A 114 21.07 7.28 18.93
CA VAL A 114 22.37 7.96 18.86
C VAL A 114 22.26 9.38 19.39
N ARG A 115 21.25 10.16 18.99
CA ARG A 115 21.08 11.55 19.44
C ARG A 115 20.94 11.68 20.96
N LEU A 116 20.29 10.72 21.61
CA LEU A 116 20.02 10.76 23.04
C LEU A 116 21.15 10.18 23.90
N ARG A 117 21.95 9.24 23.36
CA ARG A 117 23.00 8.53 24.10
C ARG A 117 24.43 8.88 23.67
N ASP A 118 24.59 9.47 22.49
CA ASP A 118 25.89 9.74 21.87
C ASP A 118 25.79 10.89 20.84
N SER A 119 25.43 12.06 21.35
CA SER A 119 25.19 13.25 20.52
C SER A 119 26.46 13.80 19.86
N SER A 120 27.63 13.59 20.45
CA SER A 120 28.92 14.06 19.94
C SER A 120 29.33 13.32 18.67
N TRP A 121 29.15 11.99 18.63
CA TRP A 121 29.36 11.20 17.41
C TRP A 121 28.46 11.68 16.27
N LEU A 122 27.18 11.94 16.57
CA LEU A 122 26.23 12.42 15.56
C LEU A 122 26.64 13.77 14.98
N ARG A 123 27.13 14.71 15.81
CA ARG A 123 27.64 16.00 15.35
C ARG A 123 28.91 15.87 14.51
N ARG A 124 29.81 14.95 14.87
CA ARG A 124 31.05 14.71 14.13
C ARG A 124 30.80 14.17 12.73
N HIS A 125 29.87 13.22 12.60
CA HIS A 125 29.57 12.58 11.30
C HIS A 125 28.52 13.34 10.47
N PHE A 126 27.73 14.23 11.07
CA PHE A 126 26.70 15.02 10.38
C PHE A 126 26.74 16.50 10.81
N PRO A 127 27.83 17.24 10.50
CA PRO A 127 28.04 18.61 10.98
C PRO A 127 27.04 19.63 10.42
N HIS A 128 26.57 19.44 9.19
CA HIS A 128 25.63 20.34 8.50
C HIS A 128 24.15 20.15 8.89
N SER A 129 23.85 19.35 9.92
CA SER A 129 22.49 19.20 10.44
C SER A 129 22.14 20.45 11.27
N HIS A 130 21.62 21.49 10.60
CA HIS A 130 21.44 22.85 11.12
C HIS A 130 20.46 23.03 12.30
N ALA A 131 19.97 21.97 12.92
CA ALA A 131 19.20 22.10 14.15
C ALA A 131 19.36 20.84 15.00
N PHE A 132 20.32 20.88 15.93
CA PHE A 132 20.29 20.02 17.11
C PHE A 132 19.74 20.82 18.31
N PRO A 133 18.44 21.21 18.32
CA PRO A 133 17.88 21.78 19.53
C PRO A 133 18.06 20.81 20.69
N ALA A 134 18.07 21.34 21.91
CA ALA A 134 18.09 20.52 23.11
C ALA A 134 17.04 19.41 22.99
N ALA A 135 17.45 18.18 23.27
CA ALA A 135 16.52 17.06 23.22
C ALA A 135 15.40 17.30 24.25
N PRO A 136 14.12 17.07 23.89
CA PRO A 136 13.02 17.20 24.84
C PRO A 136 13.25 16.37 26.11
N THR A 137 12.76 16.87 27.24
CA THR A 137 12.83 16.17 28.52
C THR A 137 11.86 14.98 28.53
N VAL A 138 12.12 14.00 29.41
CA VAL A 138 11.22 12.84 29.59
C VAL A 138 9.80 13.31 29.93
N ASN A 139 9.66 14.35 30.75
CA ASN A 139 8.35 14.91 31.11
C ASN A 139 7.63 15.56 29.92
N ALA A 140 8.34 16.25 29.04
CA ALA A 140 7.77 16.80 27.81
C ALA A 140 7.29 15.70 26.85
N ASP A 141 8.03 14.58 26.77
CA ASP A 141 7.63 13.42 26.00
C ASP A 141 6.38 12.75 26.58
N ARG A 142 6.35 12.52 27.90
CA ARG A 142 5.16 12.00 28.61
C ARG A 142 3.93 12.89 28.38
N ALA A 143 4.08 14.21 28.49
CA ALA A 143 3.00 15.16 28.24
C ALA A 143 2.49 15.09 26.79
N SER A 144 3.40 15.05 25.82
CA SER A 144 3.06 14.93 24.39
C SER A 144 2.31 13.62 24.10
N ILE A 145 2.77 12.50 24.67
CA ILE A 145 2.12 11.18 24.52
C ILE A 145 0.72 11.20 25.13
N ARG A 146 0.57 11.76 26.35
CA ARG A 146 -0.75 11.93 26.98
C ARG A 146 -1.67 12.79 26.12
N GLN A 147 -1.18 13.88 25.56
CA GLN A 147 -1.97 14.77 24.70
C GLN A 147 -2.43 14.06 23.42
N LEU A 148 -1.56 13.28 22.79
CA LEU A 148 -1.91 12.46 21.62
C LEU A 148 -3.01 11.44 21.93
N LEU A 149 -2.97 10.86 23.14
CA LEU A 149 -3.94 9.87 23.60
C LEU A 149 -5.26 10.50 24.11
N LYS A 150 -5.27 11.81 24.40
CA LYS A 150 -6.46 12.58 24.79
C LYS A 150 -7.25 13.14 23.59
N ARG A 151 -6.73 13.04 22.36
CA ARG A 151 -7.39 13.64 21.18
C ARG A 151 -8.77 13.02 20.94
N PRO A 152 -9.82 13.84 20.72
CA PRO A 152 -11.18 13.35 20.52
C PRO A 152 -11.27 12.48 19.27
N TYR A 153 -12.14 11.48 19.38
CA TYR A 153 -12.29 10.38 18.44
C TYR A 153 -12.94 10.83 17.14
N ALA A 154 -12.13 11.22 16.16
CA ALA A 154 -12.62 11.37 14.80
C ALA A 154 -12.72 9.98 14.14
N SER A 155 -13.82 9.28 14.40
CA SER A 155 -14.32 8.10 13.65
C SER A 155 -13.72 6.71 14.00
N ARG A 156 -14.54 5.86 14.64
CA ARG A 156 -14.60 4.37 14.54
C ARG A 156 -13.33 3.50 14.81
N GLY A 157 -12.34 3.93 15.59
CA GLY A 157 -11.29 3.01 16.11
C GLY A 157 -11.69 2.25 17.38
N THR A 158 -10.79 1.47 17.99
CA THR A 158 -10.78 1.15 19.44
C THR A 158 -9.74 2.02 20.18
N LYS A 159 -9.82 2.20 21.52
CA LYS A 159 -8.79 2.95 22.28
C LYS A 159 -7.37 2.40 22.02
N THR A 160 -7.27 1.11 21.68
CA THR A 160 -6.01 0.44 21.29
C THR A 160 -5.43 0.95 19.96
N ASP A 161 -6.24 1.53 19.10
CA ASP A 161 -5.80 2.11 17.83
C ASP A 161 -5.12 3.47 18.00
N LEU A 162 -5.33 4.17 19.13
CA LEU A 162 -4.64 5.42 19.47
C LEU A 162 -3.23 5.17 20.02
N ILE A 163 -3.01 3.99 20.61
CA ILE A 163 -1.72 3.58 21.17
C ILE A 163 -0.66 3.51 20.06
N LYS A 164 -1.00 2.93 18.90
CA LYS A 164 -0.05 2.77 17.76
C LYS A 164 0.49 4.12 17.24
N PRO A 165 -0.34 5.14 16.91
CA PRO A 165 0.15 6.48 16.55
C PRO A 165 0.98 7.14 17.65
N ALA A 166 0.56 7.03 18.92
CA ALA A 166 1.28 7.64 20.03
C ALA A 166 2.70 7.07 20.18
N ILE A 167 2.86 5.74 20.05
CA ILE A 167 4.18 5.07 20.11
C ILE A 167 5.05 5.41 18.90
N ARG A 168 4.43 5.58 17.71
CA ARG A 168 5.14 5.93 16.48
C ARG A 168 5.52 7.40 16.39
N SER A 169 4.94 8.24 17.24
CA SER A 169 5.29 9.66 17.31
C SER A 169 6.76 9.86 17.73
N ARG A 170 7.34 11.03 17.43
CA ARG A 170 8.71 11.37 17.87
C ARG A 170 8.87 11.26 19.39
N ALA A 171 7.86 11.68 20.15
CA ALA A 171 7.84 11.56 21.61
C ALA A 171 7.79 10.08 22.04
N GLY A 172 6.98 9.26 21.38
CA GLY A 172 6.90 7.81 21.63
C GLY A 172 8.23 7.10 21.36
N VAL A 173 8.91 7.44 20.26
CA VAL A 173 10.24 6.89 19.93
C VAL A 173 11.28 7.26 20.99
N ARG A 174 11.31 8.52 21.45
CA ARG A 174 12.23 8.95 22.53
C ARG A 174 11.91 8.29 23.86
N ALA A 175 10.63 8.18 24.22
CA ALA A 175 10.18 7.48 25.43
C ALA A 175 10.58 5.99 25.38
N ARG A 176 10.52 5.32 24.23
CA ARG A 176 11.03 3.94 24.09
C ARG A 176 12.52 3.78 24.41
N ILE A 177 13.32 4.83 24.23
CA ILE A 177 14.78 4.78 24.44
C ILE A 177 15.18 5.12 25.88
N ARG A 178 14.48 6.08 26.51
CA ARG A 178 14.82 6.63 27.84
C ARG A 178 13.87 6.23 28.97
N ASP A 179 12.65 5.82 28.63
CA ASP A 179 11.53 5.67 29.57
C ASP A 179 10.59 4.52 29.14
N SER A 180 11.19 3.41 28.73
CA SER A 180 10.49 2.26 28.13
C SER A 180 9.54 1.57 29.11
N ILE A 181 9.92 1.49 30.38
CA ILE A 181 9.12 0.88 31.46
C ILE A 181 7.83 1.67 31.63
N TRP A 182 7.93 3.00 31.83
CA TRP A 182 6.76 3.86 31.95
C TRP A 182 5.85 3.78 30.72
N LEU A 183 6.42 3.81 29.50
CA LEU A 183 5.63 3.73 28.29
C LEU A 183 4.88 2.40 28.18
N SER A 184 5.54 1.28 28.52
CA SER A 184 4.93 -0.05 28.54
C SER A 184 3.80 -0.13 29.56
N ASP A 185 4.05 0.28 30.80
CA ASP A 185 3.05 0.27 31.88
C ASP A 185 1.86 1.16 31.55
N TYR A 186 2.12 2.34 30.97
CA TYR A 186 1.08 3.28 30.59
C TYR A 186 0.21 2.74 29.46
N CYS A 187 0.81 2.11 28.44
CA CYS A 187 0.08 1.45 27.36
C CYS A 187 -0.70 0.22 27.86
N ALA A 188 -0.14 -0.56 28.79
CA ALA A 188 -0.80 -1.71 29.40
C ALA A 188 -2.03 -1.28 30.21
N LYS A 189 -1.90 -0.27 31.08
CA LYS A 189 -3.02 0.31 31.84
C LYS A 189 -4.12 0.82 30.93
N LEU A 190 -3.77 1.51 29.84
CA LEU A 190 -4.76 1.99 28.86
C LEU A 190 -5.46 0.83 28.13
N SER A 191 -4.74 -0.24 27.82
CA SER A 191 -5.32 -1.43 27.17
C SER A 191 -6.25 -2.20 28.11
N GLN A 192 -5.88 -2.32 29.39
CA GLN A 192 -6.73 -2.93 30.43
C GLN A 192 -7.99 -2.10 30.69
N ASN A 193 -7.86 -0.79 30.84
CA ASN A 193 -9.01 0.10 31.04
C ASN A 193 -9.93 0.12 29.82
N ALA A 194 -9.38 0.02 28.59
CA ALA A 194 -10.19 -0.12 27.38
C ALA A 194 -11.01 -1.42 27.38
N CYS A 195 -10.41 -2.55 27.80
CA CYS A 195 -11.11 -3.84 27.91
C CYS A 195 -12.22 -3.81 28.98
N LEU A 196 -11.99 -3.11 30.10
CA LEU A 196 -12.99 -2.93 31.16
C LEU A 196 -14.13 -1.98 30.73
N ASP A 197 -13.82 -0.91 30.01
CA ASP A 197 -14.83 0.02 29.48
C ASP A 197 -15.70 -0.64 28.39
N GLU A 198 -15.10 -1.50 27.54
CA GLU A 198 -15.84 -2.32 26.58
C GLU A 198 -16.81 -3.27 27.29
N ARG A 199 -16.38 -3.93 28.39
CA ARG A 199 -17.26 -4.79 29.20
C ARG A 199 -18.35 -4.03 29.95
N ARG A 200 -18.09 -2.82 30.44
CA ARG A 200 -19.11 -1.99 31.12
C ARG A 200 -20.12 -1.39 30.15
N GLN A 201 -19.69 -0.98 28.95
CA GLN A 201 -20.60 -0.52 27.89
C GLN A 201 -21.49 -1.64 27.34
N GLU A 202 -21.07 -2.90 27.40
CA GLU A 202 -21.90 -4.06 27.05
C GLU A 202 -23.06 -4.33 28.04
N VAL A 203 -22.98 -3.82 29.29
CA VAL A 203 -23.96 -4.11 30.35
C VAL A 203 -25.01 -3.01 30.53
N GLU A 204 -24.71 -1.75 30.19
CA GLU A 204 -25.59 -0.60 30.50
C GLU A 204 -26.25 0.08 29.29
N GLN A 205 -25.95 -0.32 28.05
CA GLN A 205 -26.64 0.23 26.87
C GLN A 205 -27.48 -0.83 26.16
N PRO A 206 -28.70 -0.49 25.68
CA PRO A 206 -29.35 -1.25 24.65
C PRO A 206 -28.56 -1.15 23.33
N GLY A 207 -27.51 -1.98 23.22
CA GLY A 207 -27.01 -2.60 21.99
C GLY A 207 -26.09 -1.81 21.03
N PRO A 208 -24.78 -2.14 20.95
CA PRO A 208 -23.97 -2.03 19.73
C PRO A 208 -24.35 -3.07 18.65
N SER A 209 -25.48 -3.77 18.84
CA SER A 209 -26.03 -4.73 17.90
C SER A 209 -26.42 -4.06 16.57
N SER A 210 -26.80 -2.78 16.55
CA SER A 210 -27.24 -2.14 15.30
C SER A 210 -26.09 -2.00 14.29
N ALA A 211 -24.90 -1.54 14.68
CA ALA A 211 -23.81 -1.31 13.74
C ALA A 211 -23.17 -2.60 13.21
N ARG A 212 -23.00 -3.63 14.06
CA ARG A 212 -22.46 -4.94 13.66
C ARG A 212 -23.48 -5.74 12.86
N THR A 213 -24.76 -5.66 13.24
CA THR A 213 -25.87 -6.23 12.45
C THR A 213 -26.01 -5.48 11.13
N ASN A 214 -25.88 -4.16 11.11
CA ASN A 214 -25.92 -3.37 9.88
C ASN A 214 -24.74 -3.69 8.97
N ALA A 215 -23.51 -3.78 9.48
CA ALA A 215 -22.35 -4.18 8.69
C ALA A 215 -22.51 -5.58 8.10
N LYS A 216 -23.04 -6.54 8.88
CA LYS A 216 -23.35 -7.89 8.41
C LYS A 216 -24.48 -7.86 7.37
N ARG A 217 -25.53 -7.05 7.57
CA ARG A 217 -26.64 -6.83 6.61
C ARG A 217 -26.16 -6.21 5.30
N TYR A 218 -25.28 -5.21 5.36
CA TYR A 218 -24.65 -4.59 4.19
C TYR A 218 -23.78 -5.60 3.45
N GLN A 219 -23.01 -6.42 4.17
CA GLN A 219 -22.19 -7.45 3.56
C GLN A 219 -23.04 -8.55 2.91
N THR A 220 -24.11 -9.01 3.55
CA THR A 220 -25.05 -9.98 2.96
C THR A 220 -25.77 -9.42 1.75
N ALA A 221 -26.18 -8.15 1.79
CA ALA A 221 -26.81 -7.48 0.65
C ALA A 221 -25.84 -7.36 -0.53
N GLN A 222 -24.59 -6.95 -0.28
CA GLN A 222 -23.55 -6.91 -1.32
C GLN A 222 -23.28 -8.30 -1.91
N THR A 223 -23.17 -9.32 -1.08
CA THR A 223 -23.00 -10.71 -1.55
C THR A 223 -24.16 -11.15 -2.45
N ALA A 224 -25.40 -10.84 -2.06
CA ALA A 224 -26.58 -11.17 -2.87
C ALA A 224 -26.54 -10.47 -4.23
N VAL A 225 -26.28 -9.16 -4.24
CA VAL A 225 -26.18 -8.39 -5.49
C VAL A 225 -25.05 -8.92 -6.40
N ILE A 226 -23.91 -9.32 -5.84
CA ILE A 226 -22.81 -9.89 -6.63
C ILE A 226 -23.19 -11.28 -7.18
N ARG A 227 -23.91 -12.11 -6.42
CA ARG A 227 -24.43 -13.39 -6.90
C ARG A 227 -25.40 -13.20 -8.06
N ASP A 228 -26.30 -12.23 -7.97
CA ASP A 228 -27.24 -11.94 -9.05
C ASP A 228 -26.56 -11.35 -10.27
N ALA A 229 -25.56 -10.48 -10.08
CA ALA A 229 -24.70 -9.99 -11.16
C ALA A 229 -23.93 -11.13 -11.85
N LEU A 230 -23.44 -12.11 -11.09
CA LEU A 230 -22.79 -13.31 -11.63
C LEU A 230 -23.77 -14.16 -12.43
N ARG A 231 -24.96 -14.45 -11.88
CA ARG A 231 -26.01 -15.20 -12.58
C ARG A 231 -26.44 -14.51 -13.87
N SER A 232 -26.66 -13.19 -13.83
CA SER A 232 -26.97 -12.38 -15.01
C SER A 232 -25.85 -12.46 -16.06
N ALA A 233 -24.58 -12.42 -15.65
CA ALA A 233 -23.45 -12.58 -16.57
C ALA A 233 -23.32 -13.99 -17.17
N LEU A 234 -23.85 -15.01 -16.48
CA LEU A 234 -23.90 -16.39 -16.95
C LEU A 234 -25.10 -16.65 -17.87
N ALA A 235 -26.23 -16.00 -17.60
CA ALA A 235 -27.48 -16.12 -18.34
C ALA A 235 -27.61 -15.14 -19.52
N ALA A 236 -26.65 -14.22 -19.70
CA ALA A 236 -26.70 -13.26 -20.80
C ALA A 236 -26.69 -13.97 -22.16
N ASP A 237 -27.72 -13.66 -22.96
CA ASP A 237 -27.83 -14.14 -24.32
C ASP A 237 -26.77 -13.46 -25.21
N GLY A 238 -26.08 -14.27 -26.01
CA GLY A 238 -25.01 -13.82 -26.90
C GLY A 238 -23.62 -14.32 -26.49
N PHE A 239 -22.60 -13.66 -27.05
CA PHE A 239 -21.22 -14.13 -26.94
C PHE A 239 -20.73 -14.16 -25.47
N PRO A 240 -20.27 -15.32 -24.95
CA PRO A 240 -19.82 -15.41 -23.57
C PRO A 240 -18.58 -14.53 -23.28
N ALA A 241 -18.78 -13.51 -22.46
CA ALA A 241 -17.75 -12.58 -22.02
C ALA A 241 -16.96 -13.09 -20.78
N ALA A 242 -15.73 -12.61 -20.64
CA ALA A 242 -14.90 -12.94 -19.48
C ALA A 242 -15.39 -12.21 -18.22
N ILE A 243 -15.58 -12.96 -17.13
CA ILE A 243 -16.10 -12.42 -15.87
C ILE A 243 -14.97 -11.72 -15.11
N SER A 244 -14.76 -10.43 -15.35
CA SER A 244 -13.79 -9.62 -14.62
C SER A 244 -14.41 -9.00 -13.36
N TYR A 245 -13.58 -8.47 -12.45
CA TYR A 245 -14.09 -7.71 -11.31
C TYR A 245 -14.77 -6.41 -11.73
N ALA A 246 -14.32 -5.81 -12.83
CA ALA A 246 -14.95 -4.61 -13.38
C ALA A 246 -16.33 -4.93 -13.95
N GLU A 247 -16.48 -6.05 -14.66
CA GLU A 247 -17.76 -6.49 -15.21
C GLU A 247 -18.79 -6.77 -14.10
N LEU A 248 -18.37 -7.51 -13.07
CA LEU A 248 -19.21 -7.74 -11.88
C LEU A 248 -19.54 -6.43 -11.18
N GLY A 249 -18.60 -5.50 -11.06
CA GLY A 249 -18.82 -4.17 -10.48
C GLY A 249 -19.85 -3.35 -11.26
N ASN A 250 -19.75 -3.33 -12.59
CA ASN A 250 -20.67 -2.62 -13.47
C ASN A 250 -22.09 -3.17 -13.35
N ARG A 251 -22.25 -4.50 -13.38
CA ARG A 251 -23.57 -5.16 -13.24
C ARG A 251 -24.16 -5.00 -11.84
N ALA A 252 -23.33 -5.09 -10.81
CA ALA A 252 -23.75 -4.94 -9.41
C ALA A 252 -23.90 -3.47 -8.97
N ARG A 253 -23.48 -2.51 -9.81
CA ARG A 253 -23.32 -1.08 -9.44
C ARG A 253 -22.46 -0.89 -8.19
N LEU A 254 -21.39 -1.68 -8.07
CA LEU A 254 -20.43 -1.65 -6.96
C LEU A 254 -19.03 -1.29 -7.46
N SER A 255 -18.25 -0.62 -6.62
CA SER A 255 -16.85 -0.37 -6.92
C SER A 255 -16.04 -1.67 -6.96
N VAL A 256 -15.00 -1.73 -7.79
CA VAL A 256 -14.07 -2.88 -7.84
C VAL A 256 -13.46 -3.19 -6.47
N ALA A 257 -13.23 -2.17 -5.65
CA ALA A 257 -12.73 -2.34 -4.28
C ALA A 257 -13.73 -3.11 -3.41
N MET A 258 -15.03 -2.76 -3.46
CA MET A 258 -16.09 -3.48 -2.76
C MET A 258 -16.17 -4.94 -3.21
N ILE A 259 -16.17 -5.19 -4.53
CA ILE A 259 -16.15 -6.57 -5.07
C ILE A 259 -14.98 -7.38 -4.50
N LYS A 260 -13.76 -6.82 -4.54
CA LYS A 260 -12.56 -7.52 -4.03
C LYS A 260 -12.65 -7.82 -2.53
N VAL A 261 -13.18 -6.88 -1.75
CA VAL A 261 -13.37 -7.04 -0.31
C VAL A 261 -14.41 -8.14 -0.05
N THR A 262 -15.58 -8.09 -0.70
CA THR A 262 -16.64 -9.08 -0.50
C THR A 262 -16.18 -10.48 -0.89
N LEU A 263 -15.51 -10.65 -2.04
CA LEU A 263 -14.95 -11.94 -2.46
C LEU A 263 -13.81 -12.45 -1.57
N LYS A 264 -13.12 -11.57 -0.85
CA LYS A 264 -12.11 -11.98 0.13
C LYS A 264 -12.76 -12.60 1.38
N PHE A 265 -13.92 -12.11 1.77
CA PHE A 265 -14.63 -12.57 2.97
C PHE A 265 -15.64 -13.69 2.70
N ASP A 266 -16.17 -13.79 1.48
CA ASP A 266 -17.06 -14.88 1.05
C ASP A 266 -16.31 -15.85 0.12
N HIS A 267 -15.82 -16.94 0.71
CA HIS A 267 -15.03 -17.94 -0.01
C HIS A 267 -15.85 -18.72 -1.05
N GLU A 268 -17.12 -18.97 -0.77
CA GLU A 268 -18.01 -19.72 -1.67
C GLU A 268 -18.26 -18.91 -2.94
N LEU A 269 -18.59 -17.63 -2.81
CA LEU A 269 -18.78 -16.73 -3.96
C LEU A 269 -17.50 -16.56 -4.77
N SER A 270 -16.35 -16.49 -4.10
CA SER A 270 -15.03 -16.47 -4.75
C SER A 270 -14.77 -17.72 -5.58
N GLN A 271 -15.13 -18.91 -5.07
CA GLN A 271 -15.06 -20.16 -5.82
C GLN A 271 -16.01 -20.18 -7.03
N GLN A 272 -17.25 -19.71 -6.87
CA GLN A 272 -18.22 -19.61 -7.98
C GLN A 272 -17.71 -18.69 -9.10
N VAL A 273 -17.15 -17.53 -8.75
CA VAL A 273 -16.53 -16.63 -9.75
C VAL A 273 -15.34 -17.30 -10.44
N ARG A 274 -14.53 -18.05 -9.70
CA ARG A 274 -13.38 -18.77 -10.26
C ARG A 274 -13.80 -19.88 -11.21
N SER A 275 -14.76 -20.73 -10.83
CA SER A 275 -15.27 -21.80 -11.68
C SER A 275 -15.89 -21.23 -12.95
N ALA A 276 -16.67 -20.14 -12.83
CA ALA A 276 -17.27 -19.46 -13.97
C ALA A 276 -16.23 -18.89 -14.95
N ARG A 277 -15.07 -18.40 -14.46
CA ARG A 277 -13.94 -17.99 -15.30
C ARG A 277 -13.28 -19.17 -16.01
N LEU A 278 -13.09 -20.29 -15.30
CA LEU A 278 -12.48 -21.50 -15.87
C LEU A 278 -13.39 -22.14 -16.93
N ALA A 279 -14.70 -22.06 -16.76
CA ALA A 279 -15.68 -22.57 -17.72
C ALA A 279 -15.89 -21.68 -18.95
N LEU A 280 -15.21 -20.53 -19.05
CA LEU A 280 -15.37 -19.60 -20.19
C LEU A 280 -15.13 -20.26 -21.56
N PRO A 281 -14.05 -21.04 -21.78
CA PRO A 281 -13.82 -21.68 -23.07
C PRO A 281 -14.93 -22.69 -23.42
N GLN A 282 -15.41 -23.45 -22.44
CA GLN A 282 -16.53 -24.39 -22.59
C GLN A 282 -17.80 -23.67 -23.03
N ARG A 283 -18.17 -22.59 -22.33
CA ARG A 283 -19.34 -21.78 -22.65
C ARG A 283 -19.28 -21.22 -24.07
N ARG A 284 -18.11 -20.73 -24.50
CA ARG A 284 -17.92 -20.21 -25.87
C ARG A 284 -18.06 -21.29 -26.93
N VAL A 285 -17.59 -22.50 -26.66
CA VAL A 285 -17.78 -23.64 -27.57
C VAL A 285 -19.26 -23.98 -27.70
N VAL A 286 -19.99 -24.09 -26.58
CA VAL A 286 -21.43 -24.38 -26.59
C VAL A 286 -22.19 -23.29 -27.36
N TRP A 287 -21.91 -22.02 -27.08
CA TRP A 287 -22.50 -20.89 -27.79
C TRP A 287 -22.19 -20.96 -29.30
N ALA A 288 -20.93 -21.18 -29.69
CA ALA A 288 -20.55 -21.24 -31.11
C ALA A 288 -21.22 -22.40 -31.86
N VAL A 289 -21.43 -23.55 -31.21
CA VAL A 289 -22.17 -24.67 -31.79
C VAL A 289 -23.64 -24.29 -32.00
N GLN A 290 -24.27 -23.62 -31.02
CA GLN A 290 -25.66 -23.15 -31.13
C GLN A 290 -25.82 -22.10 -32.25
N GLU A 291 -24.89 -21.15 -32.32
CA GLU A 291 -24.89 -20.07 -33.31
C GLU A 291 -24.69 -20.60 -34.74
N LEU A 292 -23.81 -21.59 -34.95
CA LEU A 292 -23.66 -22.21 -36.27
C LEU A 292 -24.93 -22.94 -36.71
N ARG A 293 -25.64 -23.56 -35.77
CA ARG A 293 -26.92 -24.25 -36.05
C ARG A 293 -28.03 -23.26 -36.36
N SER A 294 -28.15 -22.15 -35.62
CA SER A 294 -29.14 -21.11 -35.92
C SER A 294 -28.90 -20.47 -37.30
N MET A 295 -27.65 -20.44 -37.77
CA MET A 295 -27.26 -20.02 -39.12
C MET A 295 -27.41 -21.13 -40.19
N ASN A 296 -27.98 -22.30 -39.88
CA ASN A 296 -28.09 -23.47 -40.77
C ASN A 296 -26.76 -23.95 -41.37
N ARG A 297 -25.64 -23.80 -40.63
CA ARG A 297 -24.32 -24.29 -41.04
C ARG A 297 -23.96 -25.58 -40.30
N THR A 298 -23.31 -26.51 -40.98
CA THR A 298 -22.81 -27.72 -40.34
C THR A 298 -21.67 -27.37 -39.36
N PRO A 299 -21.80 -27.72 -38.06
CA PRO A 299 -20.83 -27.33 -37.06
C PRO A 299 -19.58 -28.20 -37.18
N SER A 300 -18.58 -27.75 -37.94
CA SER A 300 -17.27 -28.39 -37.99
C SER A 300 -16.35 -27.92 -36.86
N THR A 301 -15.41 -28.76 -36.43
CA THR A 301 -14.46 -28.43 -35.35
C THR A 301 -13.68 -27.15 -35.65
N SER A 302 -13.33 -26.91 -36.92
CA SER A 302 -12.61 -25.71 -37.35
C SER A 302 -13.48 -24.45 -37.33
N ALA A 303 -14.76 -24.57 -37.72
CA ALA A 303 -15.72 -23.47 -37.66
C ALA A 303 -16.03 -23.07 -36.21
N VAL A 304 -16.27 -24.05 -35.33
CA VAL A 304 -16.53 -23.83 -33.90
C VAL A 304 -15.33 -23.15 -33.23
N MET A 305 -14.10 -23.63 -33.48
CA MET A 305 -12.90 -23.00 -32.91
C MET A 305 -12.74 -21.53 -33.33
N ARG A 306 -13.04 -21.24 -34.61
CA ARG A 306 -12.93 -19.87 -35.16
C ARG A 306 -13.96 -18.95 -34.52
N LEU A 307 -15.21 -19.39 -34.44
CA LEU A 307 -16.31 -18.61 -33.91
C LEU A 307 -16.24 -18.43 -32.38
N ALA A 308 -15.80 -19.46 -31.65
CA ALA A 308 -15.62 -19.39 -30.19
C ALA A 308 -14.38 -18.61 -29.74
N HIS A 309 -13.50 -18.17 -30.65
CA HIS A 309 -12.22 -17.51 -30.35
C HIS A 309 -11.37 -18.28 -29.32
N VAL A 310 -11.29 -19.60 -29.45
CA VAL A 310 -10.50 -20.48 -28.57
C VAL A 310 -9.17 -20.86 -29.21
N LYS A 311 -8.10 -20.97 -28.41
CA LYS A 311 -6.79 -21.41 -28.90
C LYS A 311 -6.86 -22.84 -29.41
N ARG A 312 -6.14 -23.14 -30.50
CA ARG A 312 -6.01 -24.51 -31.02
C ARG A 312 -5.18 -25.35 -30.04
N SER A 313 -5.84 -26.25 -29.31
CA SER A 313 -5.19 -27.24 -28.45
C SER A 313 -5.81 -28.63 -28.65
N LYS A 314 -5.09 -29.69 -28.28
CA LYS A 314 -5.64 -31.06 -28.31
C LYS A 314 -6.85 -31.20 -27.38
N SER A 315 -6.77 -30.62 -26.17
CA SER A 315 -7.87 -30.62 -25.19
C SER A 315 -9.12 -29.91 -25.69
N MET A 316 -8.97 -28.78 -26.39
CA MET A 316 -10.11 -28.03 -26.92
C MET A 316 -10.79 -28.76 -28.10
N ARG A 317 -10.01 -29.44 -28.94
CA ARG A 317 -10.56 -30.28 -30.02
C ARG A 317 -11.40 -31.43 -29.46
N ALA A 318 -10.90 -32.14 -28.45
CA ALA A 318 -11.64 -33.21 -27.79
C ALA A 318 -12.94 -32.70 -27.15
N LEU A 319 -12.92 -31.52 -26.55
CA LEU A 319 -14.09 -30.88 -25.94
C LEU A 319 -15.15 -30.50 -26.97
N ILE A 320 -14.73 -29.92 -28.10
CA ILE A 320 -15.64 -29.59 -29.22
C ILE A 320 -16.25 -30.87 -29.77
N GLN A 321 -15.44 -31.90 -30.01
CA GLN A 321 -15.91 -33.18 -30.54
C GLN A 321 -16.97 -33.81 -29.62
N ARG A 322 -16.72 -33.88 -28.30
CA ARG A 322 -17.73 -34.31 -27.33
C ARG A 322 -19.01 -33.47 -27.36
N SER A 323 -18.87 -32.14 -27.48
CA SER A 323 -20.03 -31.23 -27.53
C SER A 323 -20.86 -31.39 -28.81
N LEU A 324 -20.27 -31.91 -29.89
CA LEU A 324 -20.94 -32.23 -31.14
C LEU A 324 -21.63 -33.61 -31.06
N GLU A 325 -20.99 -34.58 -30.40
CA GLU A 325 -21.49 -35.95 -30.19
C GLU A 325 -22.67 -35.99 -29.19
N ASP A 326 -22.56 -35.34 -28.02
CA ASP A 326 -23.59 -35.30 -26.94
C ASP A 326 -24.98 -34.75 -27.37
N LYS A 327 -25.08 -34.18 -28.57
CA LYS A 327 -26.32 -33.58 -29.10
C LYS A 327 -26.79 -34.18 -30.43
N LEU A 328 -26.22 -35.31 -30.85
CA LEU A 328 -26.77 -36.17 -31.90
C LEU A 328 -27.66 -37.29 -31.34
N GLU A 329 -27.58 -37.54 -30.02
CA GLU A 329 -28.35 -38.58 -29.31
C GLU A 329 -29.68 -38.07 -28.69
N LYS A 330 -30.15 -36.88 -29.06
CA LYS A 330 -31.45 -36.32 -28.65
C LYS A 330 -32.18 -35.73 -29.84
#